data_AF-A0A7C6UC10-F1
#
_entry.id   AF-A0A7C6UC10-F1
#
_cell.length_a   1.000
_cell.length_b   1.000
_cell.length_c   1.000
_cell.angle_alpha   90.00
_cell.angle_beta   90.00
_cell.angle_gamma   90.00
#
_symmetry.space_group_name_H-M   'P 1'
#
loop_
_entity.id
_entity.type
_entity.pdbx_description
1 polymer ?
#
loop_
_entity_poly.entity_id
_entity_poly.type
_entity_poly.pdbx_seq_one_letter_code
_entity_poly.pdbx_strand_id
1 'polypeptide(L)'
;QSSPRCYPSHTITITADSRLSTITGEEVLPVNSFHHQAVEHVAPGFQKTALAPDGVVEALESCRHRFVLGLQWHPEALADPSSPAIFLELVKAAEGKGTDLQA
;
A
#
# COMPACT_ATOMS: atom_id res chain seq x y z
N GLN A 1 -2.70 2.42 19.47
CA GLN A 1 -2.75 1.02 18.96
C GLN A 1 -1.75 0.20 19.79
N SER A 2 -2.11 -0.99 20.26
CA SER A 2 -1.33 -1.77 21.26
C SER A 2 -0.90 -3.17 20.80
N SER A 3 -1.26 -3.57 19.58
CA SER A 3 -0.85 -4.86 19.01
C SER A 3 0.66 -4.89 18.72
N PRO A 4 1.31 -6.06 18.83
CA PRO A 4 2.70 -6.22 18.40
C PRO A 4 2.88 -5.81 16.92
N ARG A 5 3.97 -5.14 16.60
CA ARG A 5 4.23 -4.59 15.26
C ARG A 5 4.22 -5.64 14.14
N CYS A 6 4.56 -6.88 14.47
CA CYS A 6 4.62 -7.99 13.53
C CYS A 6 3.31 -8.76 13.34
N TYR A 7 2.23 -8.30 13.98
CA TYR A 7 0.93 -8.95 13.89
C TYR A 7 -0.07 -8.07 13.13
N PRO A 8 -0.82 -8.62 12.17
CA PRO A 8 -1.89 -7.88 11.53
C PRO A 8 -2.96 -7.43 12.53
N SER A 9 -3.34 -6.16 12.43
CA SER A 9 -4.29 -5.52 13.35
C SER A 9 -5.67 -5.35 12.72
N HIS A 10 -5.75 -5.18 11.40
CA HIS A 10 -6.97 -5.02 10.64
C HIS A 10 -6.74 -5.44 9.19
N THR A 11 -7.80 -5.49 8.38
CA THR A 11 -7.73 -5.77 6.94
C THR A 11 -7.97 -4.51 6.13
N ILE A 12 -7.31 -4.38 5.00
CA ILE A 12 -7.55 -3.31 4.02
C ILE A 12 -8.21 -3.89 2.78
N THR A 13 -9.09 -3.11 2.14
CA THR A 13 -9.60 -3.39 0.80
C THR A 13 -8.76 -2.64 -0.21
N ILE A 14 -8.20 -3.36 -1.16
CA ILE A 14 -7.33 -2.85 -2.22
C ILE A 14 -8.19 -2.54 -3.45
N THR A 15 -7.94 -1.38 -4.08
CA THR A 15 -8.61 -0.99 -5.31
C THR A 15 -8.13 -1.88 -6.45
N ALA A 16 -9.06 -2.48 -7.20
CA ALA A 16 -8.74 -3.25 -8.40
C ALA A 16 -7.93 -2.40 -9.40
N ASP A 17 -7.07 -3.05 -10.19
CA ASP A 17 -6.20 -2.43 -11.19
C ASP A 17 -5.20 -1.40 -10.63
N SER A 18 -5.07 -1.30 -9.30
CA SER A 18 -4.02 -0.50 -8.65
C SER A 18 -2.66 -1.19 -8.74
N ARG A 19 -1.59 -0.42 -8.54
CA ARG A 19 -0.25 -0.98 -8.43
C ARG A 19 -0.17 -1.93 -7.26
N LEU A 20 -0.75 -1.54 -6.13
CA LEU A 20 -0.78 -2.39 -4.95
C LEU A 20 -1.47 -3.73 -5.23
N SER A 21 -2.63 -3.72 -5.90
CA SER A 21 -3.32 -4.96 -6.32
C SER A 21 -2.44 -5.83 -7.23
N THR A 22 -1.71 -5.22 -8.17
CA THR A 22 -0.78 -5.93 -9.05
C THR A 22 0.40 -6.56 -8.28
N ILE A 23 0.92 -5.86 -7.27
CA ILE A 23 2.05 -6.33 -6.46
C ILE A 23 1.62 -7.49 -5.54
N THR A 24 0.49 -7.34 -4.86
CA THR A 24 0.05 -8.29 -3.84
C THR A 24 -0.73 -9.46 -4.44
N GLY A 25 -1.44 -9.24 -5.54
CA GLY A 25 -2.40 -10.19 -6.11
C GLY A 25 -3.69 -10.33 -5.28
N GLU A 26 -3.90 -9.44 -4.31
CA GLU A 26 -4.97 -9.55 -3.32
C GLU A 26 -5.98 -8.39 -3.44
N GLU A 27 -7.27 -8.69 -3.21
CA GLU A 27 -8.31 -7.67 -3.04
C GLU A 27 -8.46 -7.24 -1.57
N VAL A 28 -8.12 -8.12 -0.63
CA VAL A 28 -8.18 -7.88 0.81
C VAL A 28 -6.89 -8.36 1.45
N LEU A 29 -6.20 -7.47 2.19
CA LEU A 29 -4.90 -7.76 2.79
C LEU A 29 -4.92 -7.46 4.30
N PRO A 30 -4.51 -8.41 5.18
CA PRO A 30 -4.31 -8.13 6.59
C PRO A 30 -2.99 -7.36 6.83
N VAL A 31 -3.05 -6.23 7.56
CA VAL A 31 -1.89 -5.35 7.79
C VAL A 31 -1.72 -4.97 9.28
N ASN A 32 -0.50 -4.65 9.68
CA ASN A 32 -0.21 -4.08 11.00
C ASN A 32 -0.61 -2.60 11.05
N SER A 33 -0.68 -2.04 12.25
CA SER A 33 -1.00 -0.62 12.42
C SER A 33 -0.33 -0.14 13.71
N PHE A 34 0.46 0.93 13.60
CA PHE A 34 1.01 1.66 14.74
C PHE A 34 1.20 3.16 14.46
N HIS A 35 0.13 3.79 13.99
CA HIS A 35 0.05 5.23 13.72
C HIS A 35 -1.09 5.88 14.51
N HIS A 36 -0.95 7.18 14.82
CA HIS A 36 -2.01 7.98 15.47
C HIS A 36 -2.64 8.99 14.52
N GLN A 37 -2.05 9.18 13.34
CA GLN A 37 -2.50 10.10 12.32
C GLN A 37 -2.84 9.31 11.06
N ALA A 38 -3.70 9.89 10.24
CA ALA A 38 -4.14 9.33 8.97
C ALA A 38 -4.34 10.47 7.96
N VAL A 39 -4.33 10.11 6.68
CA VAL A 39 -4.64 11.05 5.59
C VAL A 39 -6.13 11.41 5.64
N GLU A 40 -6.43 12.68 5.84
CA GLU A 40 -7.80 13.21 5.77
C GLU A 40 -8.18 13.55 4.31
N HIS A 41 -7.28 14.19 3.57
CA HIS A 41 -7.51 14.64 2.21
C HIS A 41 -6.35 14.20 1.29
N VAL A 42 -6.67 13.42 0.26
CA VAL A 42 -5.70 13.01 -0.77
C VAL A 42 -5.48 14.18 -1.74
N ALA A 43 -4.22 14.55 -1.96
CA ALA A 43 -3.86 15.68 -2.82
C ALA A 43 -4.15 15.40 -4.31
N PRO A 44 -4.42 16.43 -5.13
CA PRO A 44 -4.56 16.26 -6.58
C PRO A 44 -3.34 15.59 -7.22
N GLY A 45 -3.58 14.65 -8.13
CA GLY A 45 -2.53 13.85 -8.77
C GLY A 45 -2.18 12.57 -8.02
N PHE A 46 -2.87 12.27 -6.92
CA PHE A 46 -2.84 10.99 -6.22
C PHE A 46 -4.23 10.37 -6.17
N GLN A 47 -4.26 9.05 -6.06
CA GLN A 47 -5.46 8.25 -5.85
C GLN A 47 -5.29 7.39 -4.59
N LYS A 48 -6.35 7.25 -3.79
CA LYS A 48 -6.41 6.25 -2.73
C LYS A 48 -6.51 4.86 -3.38
N THR A 49 -5.68 3.92 -2.96
CA THR A 49 -5.66 2.56 -3.52
C THR A 49 -5.85 1.46 -2.48
N ALA A 50 -5.89 1.81 -1.19
CA ALA A 50 -6.42 0.91 -0.16
C ALA A 50 -7.11 1.68 0.97
N LEU A 51 -8.14 1.06 1.53
CA LEU A 51 -8.93 1.59 2.65
C LEU A 51 -9.07 0.54 3.76
N ALA A 52 -8.97 0.97 5.01
CA ALA A 52 -9.43 0.20 6.16
C ALA A 52 -10.98 0.21 6.26
N PRO A 53 -11.62 -0.67 7.07
CA PRO A 53 -13.08 -0.78 7.15
C PRO A 53 -13.77 0.46 7.70
N ASP A 54 -13.04 1.31 8.43
CA ASP A 54 -13.49 2.60 8.95
C ASP A 54 -13.31 3.76 7.95
N GLY A 55 -12.78 3.48 6.75
CA GLY A 55 -12.56 4.44 5.68
C GLY A 55 -11.22 5.17 5.75
N VAL A 56 -10.34 4.84 6.71
CA VAL A 56 -8.97 5.37 6.74
C VAL A 56 -8.21 4.96 5.47
N VAL A 57 -7.51 5.92 4.87
CA VAL A 57 -6.65 5.68 3.70
C VAL A 57 -5.39 4.95 4.14
N GLU A 58 -5.23 3.73 3.65
CA GLU A 58 -4.10 2.85 3.99
C GLU A 58 -3.06 2.78 2.87
N ALA A 59 -3.46 3.06 1.62
CA ALA A 59 -2.53 3.24 0.52
C ALA A 59 -2.96 4.35 -0.43
N LEU A 60 -1.97 5.00 -1.04
CA LEU A 60 -2.14 5.96 -2.12
C LEU A 60 -1.06 5.81 -3.19
N GLU A 61 -1.42 6.15 -4.42
CA GLU A 61 -0.55 6.05 -5.59
C GLU A 61 -0.59 7.36 -6.38
N SER A 62 0.52 7.71 -7.04
CA SER A 62 0.56 8.86 -7.93
C SER A 62 0.01 8.51 -9.32
N CYS A 63 -0.88 9.34 -9.85
CA CYS A 63 -1.38 9.23 -11.22
C CYS A 63 -0.44 9.87 -12.26
N ARG A 64 0.68 10.48 -11.83
CA ARG A 64 1.57 11.30 -12.67
C ARG A 64 3.00 10.81 -12.80
N HIS A 65 3.41 9.88 -11.94
CA HIS A 65 4.81 9.47 -11.81
C HIS A 65 4.91 7.98 -12.06
N ARG A 66 6.02 7.53 -12.65
CA ARG A 66 6.24 6.11 -12.98
C ARG A 66 6.08 5.19 -11.77
N PHE A 67 6.56 5.61 -10.61
CA PHE A 67 6.39 4.86 -9.38
C PHE A 67 6.33 5.81 -8.18
N VAL A 68 5.16 5.87 -7.54
CA VAL A 68 5.00 6.38 -6.18
C VAL A 68 3.90 5.54 -5.54
N LEU A 69 4.26 4.88 -4.44
CA LEU A 69 3.36 4.08 -3.61
C LEU A 69 3.56 4.52 -2.15
N GLY A 70 2.52 5.07 -1.54
CA GLY A 70 2.48 5.40 -0.13
C GLY A 70 1.65 4.38 0.62
N LEU A 71 2.15 3.89 1.75
CA LEU A 71 1.50 2.93 2.62
C LEU A 71 1.46 3.48 4.03
N GLN A 72 0.34 3.31 4.72
CA GLN A 72 0.15 3.78 6.09
C GLN A 72 0.59 2.74 7.12
N TRP A 73 0.45 1.44 6.78
CA TRP A 73 1.03 0.35 7.55
C TRP A 73 2.53 0.19 7.31
N HIS A 74 3.12 -0.78 7.99
CA HIS A 74 4.55 -1.01 8.05
C HIS A 74 4.92 -2.40 7.51
N PRO A 75 5.08 -2.57 6.18
CA PRO A 75 5.43 -3.86 5.58
C PRO A 75 6.81 -4.35 6.01
N GLU A 76 7.73 -3.47 6.42
CA GLU A 76 9.04 -3.86 6.97
C GLU A 76 8.94 -4.64 8.29
N ALA A 77 7.82 -4.47 9.00
CA ALA A 77 7.59 -5.10 10.29
C ALA A 77 6.67 -6.32 10.21
N LEU A 78 6.13 -6.66 9.03
CA LEU A 78 5.30 -7.85 8.83
C LEU A 78 6.10 -8.99 8.19
N ALA A 79 5.88 -10.21 8.68
CA ALA A 79 6.43 -11.43 8.11
C ALA A 79 5.38 -12.12 7.23
N ASP A 80 5.00 -11.50 6.12
CA ASP A 80 4.03 -12.01 5.15
C ASP A 80 4.58 -11.97 3.70
N PRO A 81 4.00 -12.70 2.75
CA PRO A 81 4.50 -12.76 1.37
C PRO A 81 4.40 -11.44 0.58
N SER A 82 3.45 -10.55 0.92
CA SER A 82 3.24 -9.29 0.19
C SER A 82 4.30 -8.25 0.52
N SER A 83 4.78 -8.24 1.76
CA SER A 83 5.82 -7.31 2.24
C SER A 83 7.10 -7.32 1.39
N PRO A 84 7.78 -8.46 1.14
CA PRO A 84 8.94 -8.48 0.26
C PRO A 84 8.61 -8.15 -1.20
N ALA A 85 7.40 -8.46 -1.68
CA ALA A 85 6.98 -8.11 -3.04
C ALA A 85 6.88 -6.59 -3.24
N ILE A 86 6.35 -5.86 -2.26
CA ILE A 86 6.29 -4.39 -2.26
C ILE A 86 7.69 -3.78 -2.38
N PHE A 87 8.65 -4.25 -1.57
CA PHE A 87 10.03 -3.75 -1.66
C PHE A 87 10.71 -4.13 -2.97
N LEU A 88 10.46 -5.33 -3.49
CA LEU A 88 11.00 -5.76 -4.77
C LEU A 88 10.49 -4.87 -5.93
N GLU A 89 9.23 -4.45 -5.89
CA GLU A 89 8.70 -3.55 -6.92
C GLU A 89 9.34 -2.16 -6.85
N LEU A 90 9.62 -1.63 -5.65
CA LEU A 90 10.40 -0.40 -5.49
C LEU A 90 11.79 -0.54 -6.14
N VAL A 91 12.48 -1.66 -5.94
CA VAL A 91 13.80 -1.91 -6.56
C VAL A 91 13.69 -1.99 -8.08
N LYS A 92 12.73 -2.74 -8.62
CA LYS A 92 12.51 -2.81 -10.08
C LYS A 92 12.21 -1.44 -10.67
N ALA A 93 11.40 -0.63 -10.00
CA ALA A 93 11.11 0.73 -10.42
C ALA A 93 12.37 1.62 -10.45
N ALA A 94 13.26 1.48 -9.46
CA ALA A 94 14.54 2.19 -9.42
C ALA A 94 15.49 1.77 -10.57
N GLU A 95 15.43 0.51 -10.99
CA GLU A 95 16.16 0.00 -12.16
C GLU A 95 15.55 0.42 -13.51
N GLY A 96 14.39 1.09 -13.52
CA GLY A 96 13.64 1.42 -14.73
C GLY A 96 12.89 0.23 -15.35
N LYS A 97 12.70 -0.86 -14.59
CA LYS A 97 12.00 -2.08 -14.99
C LYS A 97 10.65 -2.26 -14.29
N GLY A 98 10.17 -1.22 -13.59
CA GLY A 98 8.91 -1.24 -12.87
C GLY A 98 7.72 -1.43 -13.81
N THR A 99 6.64 -2.01 -13.29
CA THR A 99 5.42 -2.25 -14.06
C THR A 99 4.78 -0.90 -14.42
N ASP A 100 4.73 -0.54 -15.70
CA ASP A 100 3.99 0.63 -16.17
C ASP A 100 2.49 0.28 -16.14
N LEU A 101 1.74 0.93 -15.26
CA LEU A 101 0.29 0.95 -15.36
C LEU A 101 -0.04 1.84 -16.56
N GLN A 102 -0.38 1.23 -17.70
CA GLN A 102 -0.92 1.98 -18.83
C GLN A 102 -2.22 2.67 -18.40
N ALA A 103 -2.31 3.96 -18.74
CA ALA A 103 -3.45 4.83 -18.48
C ALA A 103 -4.74 4.37 -19.19
#